data_AF-A0A7J4TC63-F1
#
_entry.id   AF-A0A7J4TC63-F1
#
_cell.length_a   1.000
_cell.length_b   1.000
_cell.length_c   1.000
_cell.angle_alpha   90.00
_cell.angle_beta   90.00
_cell.angle_gamma   90.00
#
_symmetry.space_group_name_H-M   'P 1'
#
loop_
_entity.id
_entity.type
_entity.pdbx_description
1 polymer ?
#
loop_
_entity_poly.entity_id
_entity_poly.type
_entity_poly.pdbx_seq_one_letter_code
_entity_poly.pdbx_strand_id
1 'polypeptide(L)'
;MNNGQSVLVLAGALILGLLGGILGAVVSDKALHPSEEDLITEFYDVENAVHVSPHSLRKMMEKGDSSYVLVDLRSAQEYEKEHIAGAVSIPAYKDPDTSAYGDIERIVGGFEELPKDKGIIVYCYSMPCMTGRKIGKMLAERGIYVKHLGIGWNEWRYQWTLWNHEHEWNLTRAEDYIVSGKEPGAPKKAASKACPIEGEFGC
;
A
#
# COMPACT_ATOMS: atom_id res chain seq x y z
N MET A 1 4.77 -11.62 60.83
CA MET A 1 4.77 -12.68 59.80
C MET A 1 5.53 -13.86 60.37
N ASN A 2 4.94 -15.06 60.40
CA ASN A 2 5.67 -16.26 60.86
C ASN A 2 6.72 -16.65 59.81
N ASN A 3 7.87 -17.20 60.23
CA ASN A 3 8.98 -17.59 59.34
C ASN A 3 8.55 -18.40 58.11
N GLY A 4 7.49 -19.23 58.22
CA GLY A 4 6.94 -19.99 57.09
C GLY A 4 6.31 -19.13 55.98
N GLN A 5 5.66 -18.00 56.31
CA GLN A 5 5.09 -17.09 55.31
C GLN A 5 6.17 -16.35 54.53
N SER A 6 7.23 -15.90 55.18
CA SER A 6 8.34 -15.20 54.52
C SER A 6 9.11 -16.12 53.56
N VAL A 7 9.29 -17.41 53.93
CA VAL A 7 9.91 -18.42 53.05
C VAL A 7 9.06 -18.71 51.82
N LEU A 8 7.73 -18.82 51.98
CA LEU A 8 6.80 -19.02 50.86
C LEU A 8 6.80 -17.84 49.87
N VAL A 9 6.84 -16.61 50.36
CA VAL A 9 6.89 -15.40 49.52
C VAL A 9 8.21 -15.33 48.74
N LEU A 10 9.35 -15.61 49.39
CA LEU A 10 10.66 -15.63 48.73
C LEU A 10 10.76 -16.73 47.68
N ALA A 11 10.26 -17.94 47.99
CA ALA A 11 10.21 -19.04 47.03
C ALA A 11 9.32 -18.69 45.82
N GLY A 12 8.15 -18.08 46.06
CA GLY A 12 7.26 -17.61 45.00
C GLY A 12 7.91 -16.55 44.10
N ALA A 13 8.62 -15.59 44.68
CA ALA A 13 9.34 -14.55 43.93
C ALA A 13 10.48 -15.14 43.08
N LEU A 14 11.22 -16.11 43.61
CA LEU A 14 12.28 -16.82 42.88
C LEU A 14 11.72 -17.62 41.70
N ILE A 15 10.61 -18.33 41.91
CA ILE A 15 9.92 -19.07 40.84
C ILE A 15 9.42 -18.12 39.75
N LEU A 16 8.77 -17.01 40.12
CA LEU A 16 8.31 -16.01 39.15
C LEU A 16 9.46 -15.35 38.39
N GLY A 17 10.57 -15.04 39.07
CA GLY A 17 11.77 -14.51 38.42
C GLY A 17 12.41 -15.49 37.44
N LEU A 18 12.52 -16.76 37.81
CA LEU A 18 13.02 -17.82 36.93
C LEU A 18 12.09 -18.04 35.73
N LEU A 19 10.77 -18.12 35.95
CA LEU A 19 9.78 -18.26 34.87
C LEU A 19 9.82 -17.06 33.91
N GLY A 20 9.90 -15.83 34.45
CA GLY A 20 10.04 -14.61 33.66
C GLY A 20 11.34 -14.59 32.85
N GLY A 21 12.45 -15.02 33.44
CA GLY A 21 13.74 -15.13 32.76
C GLY A 21 13.75 -16.16 31.63
N ILE A 22 13.16 -17.34 31.87
CA ILE A 22 13.02 -18.39 30.84
C ILE A 22 12.11 -17.91 29.71
N LEU A 23 10.94 -17.35 30.05
CA LEU A 23 10.02 -16.81 29.05
C LEU A 23 10.68 -15.70 28.23
N GLY A 24 11.40 -14.78 28.89
CA GLY A 24 12.14 -13.72 28.23
C GLY A 24 13.21 -14.27 27.29
N ALA A 25 13.97 -15.29 27.70
CA ALA A 25 14.98 -15.93 26.85
C ALA A 25 14.36 -16.60 25.62
N VAL A 26 13.26 -17.34 25.80
CA VAL A 26 12.55 -18.02 24.68
C VAL A 26 11.96 -17.01 23.69
N VAL A 27 11.34 -15.94 24.19
CA VAL A 27 10.80 -14.87 23.33
C VAL A 27 11.93 -14.15 22.59
N SER A 28 13.04 -13.87 23.28
CA SER A 28 14.19 -13.20 22.67
C SER A 28 14.89 -14.08 21.63
N ASP A 29 14.99 -15.38 21.86
CA ASP A 29 15.54 -16.34 20.91
C ASP A 29 14.71 -16.39 19.63
N LYS A 30 13.37 -16.51 19.75
CA LYS A 30 12.45 -16.43 18.60
C LYS A 30 12.55 -15.11 17.84
N ALA A 31 12.69 -13.99 18.54
CA ALA A 31 12.82 -12.68 17.91
C ALA A 31 14.16 -12.49 17.18
N LEU A 32 15.24 -13.09 17.68
CA LEU A 32 16.58 -12.98 17.09
C LEU A 32 16.85 -14.05 16.03
N HIS A 33 16.14 -15.17 16.10
CA HIS A 33 16.25 -16.33 15.22
C HIS A 33 14.85 -16.74 14.73
N PRO A 34 14.19 -15.91 13.91
CA PRO A 34 12.87 -16.26 13.36
C PRO A 34 12.99 -17.54 12.53
N SER A 35 11.96 -18.40 12.60
CA SER A 35 11.91 -19.58 11.74
C SER A 35 11.63 -19.18 10.28
N GLU A 36 11.78 -20.14 9.36
CA GLU A 36 11.39 -19.92 7.97
C GLU A 36 9.90 -19.58 7.84
N GLU A 37 9.04 -20.22 8.63
CA GLU A 37 7.60 -19.95 8.68
C GLU A 37 7.29 -18.54 9.21
N ASP A 38 8.03 -18.06 10.22
CA ASP A 38 7.88 -16.70 10.74
C ASP A 38 8.23 -15.67 9.66
N LEU A 39 9.34 -15.88 8.95
CA LEU A 39 9.78 -15.00 7.85
C LEU A 39 8.81 -15.00 6.66
N ILE A 40 8.26 -16.17 6.30
CA ILE A 40 7.26 -16.27 5.23
C ILE A 40 5.98 -15.54 5.64
N THR A 41 5.54 -15.68 6.89
CA THR A 41 4.36 -14.98 7.42
C THR A 41 4.57 -13.48 7.39
N GLU A 42 5.69 -13.00 7.93
CA GLU A 42 6.03 -11.56 7.91
C GLU A 42 6.11 -11.02 6.48
N PHE A 43 6.73 -11.77 5.55
CA PHE A 43 6.80 -11.37 4.14
C PHE A 43 5.41 -11.12 3.56
N TYR A 44 4.48 -12.06 3.71
CA TYR A 44 3.14 -11.89 3.15
C TYR A 44 2.33 -10.80 3.87
N ASP A 45 2.48 -10.65 5.18
CA ASP A 45 1.85 -9.57 5.94
C ASP A 45 2.31 -8.20 5.44
N VAL A 46 3.63 -8.03 5.25
CA VAL A 46 4.22 -6.78 4.74
C VAL A 46 3.81 -6.54 3.29
N GLU A 47 3.91 -7.54 2.42
CA GLU A 47 3.56 -7.43 0.99
C GLU A 47 2.07 -7.06 0.83
N ASN A 48 1.16 -7.75 1.54
CA ASN A 48 -0.28 -7.47 1.47
C ASN A 48 -0.66 -6.11 2.11
N ALA A 49 0.07 -5.68 3.14
CA ALA A 49 -0.15 -4.38 3.77
C ALA A 49 0.16 -3.22 2.82
N VAL A 50 1.19 -3.35 1.98
CA VAL A 50 1.72 -2.23 1.18
C VAL A 50 1.34 -2.28 -0.30
N HIS A 51 1.04 -3.44 -0.89
CA HIS A 51 0.74 -3.53 -2.32
C HIS A 51 -0.76 -3.54 -2.62
N VAL A 52 -1.12 -2.97 -3.77
CA VAL A 52 -2.43 -3.12 -4.39
C VAL A 52 -2.27 -3.68 -5.79
N SER A 53 -3.02 -4.74 -6.13
CA SER A 53 -3.02 -5.29 -7.48
C SER A 53 -3.74 -4.33 -8.44
N PRO A 54 -3.25 -4.13 -9.68
CA PRO A 54 -3.92 -3.29 -10.67
C PRO A 54 -5.28 -3.82 -11.08
N HIS A 55 -5.45 -5.15 -11.10
CA HIS A 55 -6.73 -5.78 -11.37
C HIS A 55 -7.76 -5.43 -10.29
N SER A 56 -7.39 -5.56 -9.02
CA SER A 56 -8.23 -5.20 -7.88
C SER A 56 -8.60 -3.72 -7.89
N LEU A 57 -7.63 -2.82 -8.16
CA LEU A 57 -7.89 -1.39 -8.30
C LEU A 57 -8.93 -1.11 -9.41
N ARG A 58 -8.77 -1.73 -10.59
CA ARG A 58 -9.76 -1.62 -11.68
C ARG A 58 -11.14 -2.10 -11.24
N LYS A 59 -11.23 -3.23 -10.53
CA LYS A 59 -12.50 -3.76 -10.02
C LYS A 59 -13.13 -2.85 -8.98
N MET A 60 -12.33 -2.24 -8.10
CA MET A 60 -12.80 -1.21 -7.17
C MET A 60 -13.38 0.00 -7.93
N MET A 61 -12.70 0.49 -8.99
CA MET A 61 -13.22 1.55 -9.85
C MET A 61 -14.57 1.18 -10.50
N GLU A 62 -14.67 -0.03 -11.06
CA GLU A 62 -15.93 -0.52 -11.65
C GLU A 62 -17.06 -0.59 -10.62
N LYS A 63 -16.78 -1.05 -9.40
CA LYS A 63 -17.74 -1.12 -8.29
C LYS A 63 -18.13 0.28 -7.75
N GLY A 64 -17.46 1.34 -8.18
CA GLY A 64 -17.66 2.69 -7.65
C GLY A 64 -17.17 2.84 -6.21
N ASP A 65 -16.19 2.03 -5.81
CA ASP A 65 -15.61 2.07 -4.48
C ASP A 65 -14.92 3.42 -4.23
N SER A 66 -15.35 4.11 -3.18
CA SER A 66 -14.84 5.42 -2.78
C SER A 66 -13.96 5.38 -1.54
N SER A 67 -13.57 4.20 -1.05
CA SER A 67 -12.77 3.97 0.16
C SER A 67 -11.28 4.32 0.01
N TYR A 68 -10.85 4.72 -1.19
CA TYR A 68 -9.46 5.05 -1.47
C TYR A 68 -9.32 6.37 -2.25
N VAL A 69 -8.08 6.87 -2.28
CA VAL A 69 -7.60 7.93 -3.17
C VAL A 69 -6.42 7.38 -3.96
N LEU A 70 -6.47 7.51 -5.28
CA LEU A 70 -5.35 7.16 -6.15
C LEU A 70 -4.50 8.41 -6.41
N VAL A 71 -3.18 8.28 -6.35
CA VAL A 71 -2.24 9.40 -6.48
C VAL A 71 -1.20 9.09 -7.55
N ASP A 72 -1.08 9.97 -8.54
CA ASP A 72 -0.02 9.95 -9.55
C ASP A 72 1.20 10.73 -9.03
N LEU A 73 2.34 10.05 -8.92
CA LEU A 73 3.61 10.63 -8.49
C LEU A 73 4.49 11.12 -9.65
N ARG A 74 4.07 10.94 -10.91
CA ARG A 74 4.83 11.43 -12.07
C ARG A 74 4.80 12.97 -12.13
N SER A 75 5.50 13.54 -13.12
CA SER A 75 5.48 14.98 -13.31
C SER A 75 4.06 15.48 -13.65
N ALA A 76 3.76 16.73 -13.28
CA ALA A 76 2.46 17.33 -13.57
C ALA A 76 2.14 17.34 -15.07
N GLN A 77 3.14 17.56 -15.94
CA GLN A 77 2.96 17.52 -17.40
C GLN A 77 2.53 16.13 -17.90
N GLU A 78 3.07 15.06 -17.33
CA GLU A 78 2.73 13.70 -17.76
C GLU A 78 1.36 13.28 -17.25
N TYR A 79 1.01 13.68 -16.02
CA TYR A 79 -0.35 13.54 -15.51
C TYR A 79 -1.34 14.28 -16.40
N GLU A 80 -1.08 15.56 -16.72
CA GLU A 80 -1.98 16.37 -17.55
C GLU A 80 -2.14 15.82 -18.97
N LYS A 81 -1.10 15.18 -19.51
CA LYS A 81 -1.17 14.49 -20.80
C LYS A 81 -2.17 13.34 -20.73
N GLU A 82 -1.92 12.36 -19.86
CA GLU A 82 -2.81 11.23 -19.59
C GLU A 82 -2.47 10.63 -18.22
N HIS A 83 -3.50 10.28 -17.43
CA HIS A 83 -3.37 9.65 -16.12
C HIS A 83 -4.48 8.61 -15.90
N ILE A 84 -4.34 7.82 -14.83
CA ILE A 84 -5.35 6.82 -14.45
C ILE A 84 -6.58 7.56 -13.92
N ALA A 85 -7.76 7.20 -14.42
CA ALA A 85 -9.01 7.84 -14.04
C ALA A 85 -9.22 7.84 -12.51
N GLY A 86 -9.63 8.98 -11.97
CA GLY A 86 -9.82 9.19 -10.53
C GLY A 86 -8.53 9.46 -9.74
N ALA A 87 -7.36 9.42 -10.38
CA ALA A 87 -6.10 9.79 -9.71
C ALA A 87 -6.01 11.31 -9.50
N VAL A 88 -5.50 11.74 -8.35
CA VAL A 88 -5.03 13.11 -8.13
C VAL A 88 -3.53 13.22 -8.39
N SER A 89 -3.03 14.40 -8.74
CA SER A 89 -1.61 14.62 -8.97
C SER A 89 -0.91 15.14 -7.71
N ILE A 90 0.09 14.41 -7.20
CA ILE A 90 1.06 14.90 -6.22
C ILE A 90 2.45 14.58 -6.75
N PRO A 91 3.05 15.45 -7.59
CA PRO A 91 4.27 15.12 -8.31
C PRO A 91 5.44 14.85 -7.37
N ALA A 92 6.18 13.77 -7.62
CA ALA A 92 7.51 13.51 -7.05
C ALA A 92 8.63 13.82 -8.06
N TYR A 93 8.28 14.47 -9.17
CA TYR A 93 9.14 14.87 -10.28
C TYR A 93 8.82 16.32 -10.68
N LYS A 94 9.85 17.11 -10.98
CA LYS A 94 9.70 18.48 -11.48
C LYS A 94 9.29 18.47 -12.95
N ASP A 95 9.86 17.53 -13.69
CA ASP A 95 9.67 17.24 -15.11
C ASP A 95 9.95 15.74 -15.35
N PRO A 96 9.70 15.19 -16.55
CA PRO A 96 9.88 13.76 -16.81
C PRO A 96 11.28 13.20 -16.51
N ASP A 97 12.31 14.06 -16.51
CA ASP A 97 13.71 13.66 -16.39
C ASP A 97 14.32 14.00 -15.02
N THR A 98 13.63 14.82 -14.21
CA THR A 98 14.16 15.37 -12.96
C THR A 98 13.28 15.07 -11.76
N SER A 99 13.78 14.27 -10.81
CA SER A 99 13.08 14.00 -9.54
C SER A 99 12.97 15.23 -8.63
N ALA A 100 11.89 15.30 -7.86
CA ALA A 100 11.60 16.35 -6.88
C ALA A 100 11.62 15.82 -5.42
N TYR A 101 12.35 14.74 -5.13
CA TYR A 101 12.34 14.10 -3.80
C TYR A 101 12.81 15.02 -2.66
N GLY A 102 13.56 16.08 -2.99
CA GLY A 102 14.00 17.09 -2.02
C GLY A 102 12.90 18.08 -1.62
N ASP A 103 11.79 18.15 -2.35
CA ASP A 103 10.67 19.06 -2.05
C ASP A 103 9.73 18.42 -1.02
N ILE A 104 10.29 18.01 0.13
CA ILE A 104 9.64 17.16 1.14
C ILE A 104 8.36 17.80 1.66
N GLU A 105 8.42 19.07 2.05
CA GLU A 105 7.29 19.79 2.66
C GLU A 105 6.11 19.91 1.69
N ARG A 106 6.39 20.13 0.40
CA ARG A 106 5.34 20.18 -0.64
C ARG A 106 4.68 18.82 -0.83
N ILE A 107 5.49 17.76 -0.90
CA ILE A 107 4.98 16.40 -1.10
C ILE A 107 4.14 16.00 0.11
N VAL A 108 4.71 16.08 1.31
CA VAL A 108 4.03 15.74 2.56
C VAL A 108 2.75 16.55 2.73
N GLY A 109 2.81 17.88 2.53
CA GLY A 109 1.63 18.74 2.60
C GLY A 109 0.50 18.33 1.64
N GLY A 110 0.83 17.95 0.41
CA GLY A 110 -0.15 17.43 -0.55
C GLY A 110 -0.85 16.15 -0.06
N PHE A 111 -0.11 15.24 0.58
CA PHE A 111 -0.70 14.03 1.20
C PHE A 111 -1.47 14.36 2.49
N GLU A 112 -1.07 15.41 3.22
CA GLU A 112 -1.77 15.88 4.41
C GLU A 112 -3.16 16.44 4.10
N GLU A 113 -3.36 17.00 2.91
CA GLU A 113 -4.66 17.52 2.46
C GLU A 113 -5.64 16.44 1.99
N LEU A 114 -5.17 15.20 1.77
CA LEU A 114 -6.03 14.10 1.34
C LEU A 114 -7.00 13.64 2.46
N PRO A 115 -8.21 13.16 2.10
CA PRO A 115 -9.16 12.59 3.05
C PRO A 115 -8.54 11.49 3.92
N LYS A 116 -8.67 11.63 5.25
CA LYS A 116 -8.00 10.75 6.24
C LYS A 116 -8.74 9.44 6.50
N ASP A 117 -9.99 9.37 6.10
CA ASP A 117 -10.86 8.19 6.20
C ASP A 117 -10.68 7.22 5.02
N LYS A 118 -9.82 7.55 4.06
CA LYS A 118 -9.59 6.77 2.85
C LYS A 118 -8.18 6.18 2.81
N GLY A 119 -8.06 4.98 2.27
CA GLY A 119 -6.76 4.41 1.92
C GLY A 119 -6.09 5.24 0.81
N ILE A 120 -4.78 5.40 0.85
CA ILE A 120 -4.04 6.13 -0.19
C ILE A 120 -3.26 5.11 -1.02
N ILE A 121 -3.44 5.14 -2.34
CA ILE A 121 -2.74 4.28 -3.29
C ILE A 121 -1.90 5.17 -4.21
N VAL A 122 -0.60 4.95 -4.27
CA VAL A 122 0.30 5.72 -5.15
C VAL A 122 0.76 4.89 -6.35
N TYR A 123 0.98 5.52 -7.49
CA TYR A 123 1.68 4.92 -8.63
C TYR A 123 2.70 5.89 -9.23
N CYS A 124 3.66 5.35 -9.97
CA CYS A 124 4.65 6.13 -10.73
C CYS A 124 4.78 5.59 -12.15
N TYR A 125 5.99 5.51 -12.70
CA TYR A 125 6.20 5.19 -14.11
C TYR A 125 5.95 3.73 -14.48
N SER A 126 6.49 2.80 -13.71
CA SER A 126 6.49 1.37 -14.05
C SER A 126 6.63 0.48 -12.82
N MET A 127 6.44 -0.83 -12.97
CA MET A 127 6.66 -1.81 -11.89
C MET A 127 8.03 -1.68 -11.16
N PRO A 128 9.19 -1.53 -11.85
CA PRO A 128 10.48 -1.37 -11.17
C PRO A 128 10.74 0.06 -10.63
N CYS A 129 9.83 1.01 -10.87
CA CYS A 129 10.00 2.37 -10.38
C CYS A 129 9.96 2.42 -8.84
N MET A 130 11.02 2.95 -8.24
CA MET A 130 11.16 3.03 -6.78
C MET A 130 10.53 4.27 -6.16
N THR A 131 9.95 5.18 -6.96
CA THR A 131 9.40 6.44 -6.47
C THR A 131 8.31 6.22 -5.43
N GLY A 132 7.33 5.37 -5.73
CA GLY A 132 6.25 5.05 -4.78
C GLY A 132 6.78 4.53 -3.44
N ARG A 133 7.80 3.68 -3.46
CA ARG A 133 8.44 3.13 -2.25
C ARG A 133 9.24 4.19 -1.48
N LYS A 134 9.98 5.06 -2.18
CA LYS A 134 10.74 6.16 -1.55
C LYS A 134 9.82 7.19 -0.90
N ILE A 135 8.76 7.59 -1.60
CA ILE A 135 7.74 8.51 -1.08
C ILE A 135 6.96 7.84 0.06
N GLY A 136 6.56 6.58 -0.09
CA GLY A 136 5.89 5.83 0.97
C GLY A 136 6.72 5.76 2.25
N LYS A 137 8.03 5.50 2.15
CA LYS A 137 8.94 5.56 3.31
C LYS A 137 8.97 6.96 3.93
N MET A 138 9.16 8.01 3.12
CA MET A 138 9.19 9.40 3.58
C MET A 138 7.91 9.80 4.33
N LEU A 139 6.75 9.36 3.83
CA LEU A 139 5.44 9.60 4.43
C LEU A 139 5.25 8.78 5.72
N ALA A 140 5.67 7.52 5.74
CA ALA A 140 5.54 6.64 6.91
C ALA A 140 6.35 7.16 8.11
N GLU A 141 7.52 7.75 7.87
CA GLU A 141 8.32 8.46 8.89
C GLU A 141 7.58 9.66 9.53
N ARG A 142 6.47 10.10 8.92
CA ARG A 142 5.62 11.22 9.36
C ARG A 142 4.21 10.78 9.73
N GLY A 143 3.97 9.48 9.88
CA GLY A 143 2.67 8.93 10.26
C GLY A 143 1.62 8.98 9.15
N ILE A 144 2.03 9.16 7.89
CA ILE A 144 1.15 9.06 6.72
C ILE A 144 1.46 7.74 6.02
N TYR A 145 0.44 6.88 5.90
CA TYR A 145 0.62 5.54 5.34
C TYR A 145 -0.04 5.46 3.97
N VAL A 146 0.70 4.94 3.00
CA VAL A 146 0.23 4.76 1.63
C VAL A 146 0.54 3.33 1.18
N LYS A 147 -0.31 2.80 0.32
CA LYS A 147 -0.05 1.60 -0.47
C LYS A 147 0.50 2.01 -1.84
N HIS A 148 1.22 1.12 -2.51
CA HIS A 148 1.67 1.33 -3.88
C HIS A 148 1.00 0.34 -4.83
N LEU A 149 0.59 0.84 -5.99
CA LEU A 149 0.07 0.02 -7.07
C LEU A 149 1.19 -0.87 -7.59
N GLY A 150 0.93 -2.17 -7.75
CA GLY A 150 1.95 -3.15 -8.15
C GLY A 150 2.55 -2.92 -9.53
N ILE A 151 1.95 -2.04 -10.34
CA ILE A 151 2.45 -1.58 -11.62
C ILE A 151 2.42 -0.05 -11.69
N GLY A 152 3.11 0.54 -12.68
CA GLY A 152 3.04 1.96 -12.94
C GLY A 152 2.17 2.32 -14.15
N TRP A 153 2.25 3.61 -14.51
CA TRP A 153 1.58 4.17 -15.68
C TRP A 153 1.84 3.38 -16.97
N ASN A 154 3.09 2.97 -17.20
CA ASN A 154 3.48 2.30 -18.43
C ASN A 154 2.67 1.03 -18.64
N GLU A 155 2.69 0.13 -17.65
CA GLU A 155 1.96 -1.14 -17.74
C GLU A 155 0.45 -0.93 -17.75
N TRP A 156 -0.06 0.05 -17.01
CA TRP A 156 -1.47 0.41 -17.02
C TRP A 156 -1.92 0.82 -18.43
N ARG A 157 -1.14 1.69 -19.08
CA ARG A 157 -1.47 2.31 -20.36
C ARG A 157 -1.23 1.41 -21.57
N TYR A 158 -0.15 0.63 -21.57
CA TYR A 158 0.34 -0.03 -22.78
C TYR A 158 0.39 -1.57 -22.69
N GLN A 159 0.27 -2.16 -21.49
CA GLN A 159 0.36 -3.61 -21.29
C GLN A 159 -0.91 -4.19 -20.65
N TRP A 160 -2.08 -3.82 -21.17
CA TRP A 160 -3.40 -4.25 -20.66
C TRP A 160 -3.53 -5.75 -20.39
N THR A 161 -3.00 -6.59 -21.29
CA THR A 161 -3.10 -8.05 -21.20
C THR A 161 -2.18 -8.67 -20.14
N LEU A 162 -1.19 -7.92 -19.63
CA LEU A 162 -0.22 -8.44 -18.66
C LEU A 162 -0.83 -8.58 -17.25
N TRP A 163 -1.82 -7.76 -16.92
CA TRP A 163 -2.36 -7.64 -15.57
C TRP A 163 -3.87 -7.88 -15.48
N ASN A 164 -4.52 -8.19 -16.61
CA ASN A 164 -5.92 -8.62 -16.64
C ASN A 164 -6.04 -10.09 -17.05
N HIS A 165 -7.13 -10.74 -16.62
CA HIS A 165 -7.40 -12.12 -17.00
C HIS A 165 -7.84 -12.21 -18.47
N GLU A 166 -7.48 -13.31 -19.13
CA GLU A 166 -7.71 -13.54 -20.57
C GLU A 166 -9.17 -13.31 -20.99
N HIS A 167 -10.12 -13.78 -20.19
CA HIS A 167 -11.55 -13.65 -20.49
C HIS A 167 -12.06 -12.18 -20.43
N GLU A 168 -11.28 -11.24 -19.92
CA GLU A 168 -11.63 -9.83 -19.78
C GLU A 168 -10.98 -8.94 -20.86
N TRP A 169 -9.97 -9.43 -21.58
CA TRP A 169 -9.19 -8.64 -22.54
C TRP A 169 -10.03 -7.98 -23.63
N ASN A 170 -11.14 -8.60 -24.02
CA ASN A 170 -12.07 -8.07 -25.03
C ASN A 170 -13.29 -7.36 -24.44
N LEU A 171 -13.46 -7.41 -23.11
CA LEU A 171 -14.60 -6.78 -22.43
C LEU A 171 -14.30 -5.32 -22.09
N THR A 172 -13.05 -5.01 -21.80
CA THR A 172 -12.57 -3.72 -21.28
C THR A 172 -11.18 -3.45 -21.80
N ARG A 173 -10.78 -2.19 -21.90
CA ARG A 173 -9.46 -1.77 -22.37
C ARG A 173 -8.88 -0.66 -21.49
N ALA A 174 -7.57 -0.42 -21.60
CA ALA A 174 -6.88 0.61 -20.83
C ALA A 174 -7.54 1.98 -20.98
N GLU A 175 -7.94 2.35 -22.19
CA GLU A 175 -8.54 3.65 -22.52
C GLU A 175 -9.88 3.92 -21.83
N ASP A 176 -10.53 2.88 -21.29
CA ASP A 176 -11.74 3.02 -20.48
C ASP A 176 -11.44 3.62 -19.10
N TYR A 177 -10.19 3.56 -18.63
CA TYR A 177 -9.73 4.01 -17.31
C TYR A 177 -8.63 5.07 -17.39
N ILE A 178 -8.58 5.81 -18.49
CA ILE A 178 -7.61 6.88 -18.72
C ILE A 178 -8.32 8.20 -18.98
N VAL A 179 -7.78 9.25 -18.35
CA VAL A 179 -8.25 10.63 -18.45
C VAL A 179 -7.07 11.52 -18.86
N SER A 180 -7.37 12.63 -19.52
CA SER A 180 -6.41 13.70 -19.84
C SER A 180 -6.87 15.01 -19.19
N GLY A 181 -5.94 15.91 -18.92
CA GLY A 181 -6.19 17.19 -18.30
C GLY A 181 -5.81 17.23 -16.81
N LYS A 182 -6.18 18.33 -16.15
CA LYS A 182 -5.78 18.60 -14.75
C LYS A 182 -6.67 17.92 -13.71
N GLU A 183 -7.89 17.59 -14.11
CA GLU A 183 -8.88 17.01 -13.21
C GLU A 183 -8.77 15.48 -13.18
N PRO A 184 -9.00 14.82 -12.03
CA PRO A 184 -8.93 13.36 -11.91
C PRO A 184 -9.83 12.59 -12.89
N GLY A 185 -10.96 13.19 -13.25
CA GLY A 185 -11.99 12.57 -14.08
C GLY A 185 -12.56 11.28 -13.51
N ALA A 186 -13.22 10.51 -14.37
CA ALA A 186 -13.87 9.25 -14.03
C ALA A 186 -13.67 8.23 -15.15
N PRO A 187 -13.67 6.92 -14.83
CA PRO A 187 -13.61 5.89 -15.86
C PRO A 187 -14.81 5.98 -16.79
N LYS A 188 -14.59 5.75 -18.09
CA LYS A 188 -15.62 5.80 -19.14
C LYS A 188 -16.63 4.65 -19.00
N LYS A 189 -16.22 3.55 -18.38
CA LYS A 189 -17.04 2.38 -18.16
C LYS A 189 -17.30 2.17 -16.67
N ALA A 190 -18.55 2.37 -16.26
CA ALA A 190 -19.02 2.14 -14.90
C ALA A 190 -19.65 0.74 -14.73
N ALA A 191 -19.47 0.16 -13.54
CA ALA A 191 -20.12 -1.03 -12.97
C ALA A 191 -20.64 -2.08 -13.96
N SER A 192 -19.74 -2.99 -14.38
CA SER A 192 -20.20 -4.32 -14.78
C SER A 192 -20.61 -5.10 -13.53
N LYS A 193 -21.60 -6.01 -13.65
CA LYS A 193 -22.13 -6.81 -12.53
C LYS A 193 -20.98 -7.40 -11.71
N ALA A 194 -20.77 -6.84 -10.52
CA ALA A 194 -19.66 -7.19 -9.66
C ALA A 194 -19.66 -8.69 -9.31
N CYS A 195 -18.46 -9.28 -9.23
CA CYS A 195 -18.22 -10.58 -8.62
C CYS A 195 -18.85 -10.58 -7.22
N PRO A 196 -19.68 -11.59 -6.85
CA PRO A 196 -20.44 -11.60 -5.60
C PRO A 196 -19.60 -11.92 -4.36
N ILE A 197 -18.27 -11.97 -4.50
CA ILE A 197 -17.37 -12.31 -3.40
C ILE A 197 -16.77 -11.02 -2.86
N GLU A 198 -17.18 -10.64 -1.66
CA GLU A 198 -16.61 -9.56 -0.85
C GLU A 198 -15.53 -10.11 0.09
N GLY A 199 -14.54 -9.29 0.44
CA GLY A 199 -13.48 -9.61 1.42
C GLY A 199 -12.07 -9.64 0.83
N GLU A 200 -11.09 -10.04 1.66
CA GLU A 200 -9.65 -10.12 1.35
C GLU A 200 -9.32 -11.03 0.15
N PHE A 201 -10.26 -11.93 -0.20
CA PHE A 201 -10.18 -12.86 -1.34
C PHE A 201 -11.18 -12.55 -2.48
N GLY A 202 -11.78 -11.35 -2.48
CA GLY A 202 -12.71 -10.95 -3.53
C GLY A 202 -12.01 -10.77 -4.88
N CYS A 203 -12.73 -11.06 -5.96
CA CYS A 203 -12.36 -10.54 -7.28
C CYS A 203 -12.47 -8.99 -7.26
#